data_AF-A0A6C0JJZ9-F1
#
_entry.id   AF-A0A6C0JJZ9-F1
#
_cell.length_a   1.000
_cell.length_b   1.000
_cell.length_c   1.000
_cell.angle_alpha   90.00
_cell.angle_beta   90.00
_cell.angle_gamma   90.00
#
_symmetry.space_group_name_H-M   'P 1'
#
loop_
_entity.id
_entity.type
_entity.pdbx_description
1 polymer ?
#
loop_
_entity_poly.entity_id
_entity_poly.type
_entity_poly.pdbx_seq_one_letter_code
_entity_poly.pdbx_strand_id
1 'polypeptide(L)'
;MTGKSAEVIKKEIENENEDYKDYLDGYKKSIKQFKEQQKSVIALVKRRNNHYDAMGVLTKNTKEFEKAVIASHKNYYGHFIKQCEKGLKDRKAEHKKTMKDLREEMKSNSTRKRCPKGTRRNKSGDCV
;
A
#
# COMPACT_ATOMS: atom_id res chain seq x y z
N MET A 1 28.07 6.82 -21.20
CA MET A 1 27.00 6.88 -20.20
C MET A 1 27.44 6.06 -19.00
N THR A 2 27.79 6.74 -17.92
CA THR A 2 28.17 6.14 -16.64
C THR A 2 26.91 5.64 -15.95
N GLY A 3 26.55 4.38 -16.17
CA GLY A 3 25.49 3.71 -15.42
C GLY A 3 25.90 3.50 -13.96
N LYS A 4 24.92 3.45 -13.04
CA LYS A 4 25.16 3.10 -11.64
C LYS A 4 25.82 1.72 -11.54
N SER A 5 26.64 1.48 -10.52
CA SER A 5 27.23 0.15 -10.31
C SER A 5 26.15 -0.86 -9.85
N ALA A 6 26.39 -2.15 -10.10
CA ALA A 6 25.45 -3.20 -9.67
C ALA A 6 25.25 -3.23 -8.14
N GLU A 7 26.27 -2.87 -7.36
CA GLU A 7 26.17 -2.76 -5.89
C GLU A 7 25.28 -1.60 -5.45
N VAL A 8 25.35 -0.46 -6.16
CA VAL A 8 24.47 0.68 -5.90
C VAL A 8 23.02 0.30 -6.19
N ILE A 9 22.75 -0.34 -7.34
CA ILE A 9 21.40 -0.78 -7.72
C ILE A 9 20.85 -1.82 -6.73
N LYS A 10 21.69 -2.72 -6.21
CA LYS A 10 21.27 -3.70 -5.21
C LYS A 10 20.83 -3.03 -3.90
N LYS A 11 21.56 -2.01 -3.43
CA LYS A 11 21.16 -1.21 -2.26
C LYS A 11 19.87 -0.43 -2.51
N GLU A 12 19.69 0.12 -3.71
CA GLU A 12 18.44 0.81 -4.08
C GLU A 12 17.25 -0.15 -4.05
N ILE A 13 17.42 -1.38 -4.53
CA ILE A 13 16.41 -2.44 -4.42
C ILE A 13 16.07 -2.76 -2.96
N GLU A 14 17.08 -2.90 -2.10
CA GLU A 14 16.88 -3.21 -0.68
C GLU A 14 16.09 -2.10 0.01
N ASN A 15 16.51 -0.84 -0.17
CA ASN A 15 15.83 0.33 0.39
C ASN A 15 14.38 0.47 -0.12
N GLU A 16 14.16 0.35 -1.43
CA GLU A 16 12.82 0.48 -2.04
C GLU A 16 11.86 -0.61 -1.52
N ASN A 17 12.36 -1.82 -1.25
CA ASN A 17 11.53 -2.87 -0.64
C ASN A 17 11.21 -2.60 0.83
N GLU A 18 12.15 -2.04 1.59
CA GLU A 18 11.95 -1.70 3.00
C GLU A 18 10.94 -0.55 3.14
N ASP A 19 11.13 0.53 2.38
CA ASP A 19 10.20 1.67 2.31
C ASP A 19 8.79 1.21 1.89
N TYR A 20 8.70 0.30 0.92
CA TYR A 20 7.42 -0.25 0.49
C TYR A 20 6.75 -1.09 1.58
N LYS A 21 7.53 -1.86 2.35
CA LYS A 21 7.01 -2.68 3.45
C LYS A 21 6.44 -1.80 4.57
N ASP A 22 7.19 -0.78 4.99
CA ASP A 22 6.76 0.17 6.02
C ASP A 22 5.50 0.92 5.60
N TYR A 23 5.45 1.35 4.33
CA TYR A 23 4.27 1.96 3.75
C TYR A 23 3.04 1.03 3.81
N LEU A 24 3.19 -0.24 3.42
CA LEU A 24 2.09 -1.22 3.45
C LEU A 24 1.57 -1.43 4.86
N ASP A 25 2.45 -1.56 5.84
CA ASP A 25 2.08 -1.84 7.22
C ASP A 25 1.40 -0.62 7.86
N GLY A 26 1.85 0.60 7.54
CA GLY A 26 1.17 1.84 7.90
C GLY A 26 -0.28 1.89 7.39
N TYR A 27 -0.50 1.58 6.11
CA TYR A 27 -1.84 1.58 5.52
C TYR A 27 -2.77 0.51 6.13
N LYS A 28 -2.26 -0.71 6.34
CA LYS A 28 -3.05 -1.78 6.99
C LYS A 28 -3.49 -1.36 8.40
N LYS A 29 -2.59 -0.72 9.16
CA LYS A 29 -2.88 -0.22 10.51
C LYS A 29 -3.98 0.85 10.47
N SER A 30 -3.89 1.81 9.57
CA SER A 30 -4.90 2.85 9.39
C SER A 30 -6.26 2.27 9.02
N ILE A 31 -6.33 1.37 8.03
CA ILE A 31 -7.59 0.71 7.62
C ILE A 31 -8.22 -0.03 8.81
N LYS A 32 -7.41 -0.73 9.62
CA LYS A 32 -7.88 -1.43 10.82
C LYS A 32 -8.48 -0.44 11.83
N GLN A 33 -7.78 0.66 12.13
CA GLN A 33 -8.26 1.70 13.04
C GLN A 33 -9.58 2.31 12.57
N PHE A 34 -9.73 2.64 11.28
CA PHE A 34 -10.97 3.18 10.74
C PHE A 34 -12.14 2.19 10.84
N LYS A 35 -11.89 0.90 10.58
CA LYS A 35 -12.91 -0.15 10.76
C LYS A 35 -13.33 -0.28 12.22
N GLU A 36 -12.40 -0.17 13.16
CA GLU A 36 -12.69 -0.22 14.60
C GLU A 36 -13.48 1.01 15.07
N GLN A 37 -13.10 2.21 14.63
CA GLN A 37 -13.84 3.45 14.90
C GLN A 37 -15.27 3.40 14.34
N GLN A 38 -15.44 2.92 13.10
CA GLN A 38 -16.76 2.78 12.50
C GLN A 38 -17.65 1.82 13.33
N LYS A 39 -17.09 0.68 13.77
CA LYS A 39 -17.81 -0.28 14.63
C LYS A 39 -18.18 0.33 15.98
N SER A 40 -17.27 1.07 16.62
CA SER A 40 -17.51 1.64 17.95
C SER A 40 -18.63 2.68 17.93
N VAL A 41 -18.66 3.56 16.92
CA VAL A 41 -19.70 4.58 16.76
C VAL A 41 -21.07 3.93 16.49
N ILE A 42 -21.13 2.96 15.58
CA ILE A 42 -22.39 2.23 15.29
C ILE A 42 -22.90 1.53 16.56
N ALA A 43 -22.00 0.92 17.35
CA ALA A 43 -22.38 0.27 18.60
C ALA A 43 -22.91 1.28 19.64
N LEU A 44 -22.29 2.46 19.76
CA LEU A 44 -22.76 3.52 20.65
C LEU A 44 -24.15 4.02 20.28
N VAL A 45 -24.40 4.27 18.99
CA VAL A 45 -25.70 4.72 18.48
C VAL A 45 -26.79 3.70 18.79
N LYS A 46 -26.52 2.41 18.54
CA LYS A 46 -27.45 1.32 18.87
C LYS A 46 -27.72 1.21 20.37
N ARG A 47 -26.68 1.26 21.20
CA ARG A 47 -26.83 1.21 22.67
C ARG A 47 -27.69 2.35 23.20
N ARG A 48 -27.43 3.57 22.74
CA ARG A 48 -28.21 4.75 23.11
C ARG A 48 -29.69 4.57 22.75
N ASN A 49 -29.98 4.03 21.58
CA ASN A 49 -31.36 3.82 21.16
C ASN A 49 -32.06 2.70 21.90
N ASN A 50 -31.38 1.58 22.17
CA ASN A 50 -31.91 0.52 23.03
C ASN A 50 -32.27 1.05 24.43
N HIS A 51 -31.46 1.94 24.99
CA HIS A 51 -31.74 2.59 26.27
C HIS A 51 -33.01 3.44 26.21
N TYR A 52 -33.18 4.25 25.17
CA TYR A 52 -34.40 5.04 24.97
C TYR A 52 -35.64 4.17 24.70
N ASP A 53 -35.50 3.05 23.97
CA ASP A 53 -36.58 2.07 23.78
C ASP A 53 -36.99 1.47 25.14
N ALA A 54 -36.02 1.08 25.98
CA ALA A 54 -36.28 0.52 27.31
C ALA A 54 -36.96 1.52 28.27
N MET A 55 -36.67 2.81 28.12
CA MET A 55 -37.34 3.87 28.88
C MET A 55 -38.71 4.30 28.29
N GLY A 56 -39.16 3.68 27.19
CA GLY A 56 -40.45 4.00 26.56
C GLY A 56 -40.50 5.37 25.88
N VAL A 57 -39.35 6.03 25.66
CA VAL A 57 -39.24 7.39 25.09
C VAL A 57 -38.78 7.39 23.63
N LEU A 58 -38.50 6.22 23.03
CA LEU A 58 -38.08 6.16 21.65
C LEU A 58 -39.27 6.32 20.69
N THR A 59 -39.19 7.34 19.83
CA THR A 59 -40.21 7.61 18.82
C THR A 59 -39.84 7.00 17.47
N LYS A 60 -40.82 6.91 16.55
CA LYS A 60 -40.58 6.53 15.14
C LYS A 60 -39.51 7.42 14.49
N ASN A 61 -39.57 8.73 14.73
CA ASN A 61 -38.60 9.69 14.19
C ASN A 61 -37.17 9.42 14.70
N THR A 62 -37.02 9.01 15.96
CA THR A 62 -35.71 8.67 16.54
C THR A 62 -35.12 7.39 15.92
N LYS A 63 -35.96 6.40 15.61
CA LYS A 63 -35.54 5.17 14.89
C LYS A 63 -35.13 5.48 13.45
N GLU A 64 -35.83 6.38 12.77
CA GLU A 64 -35.45 6.81 11.41
C GLU A 64 -34.14 7.61 11.41
N PHE A 65 -33.97 8.51 12.39
CA PHE A 65 -32.70 9.24 12.59
C PHE A 65 -31.53 8.28 12.85
N GLU A 66 -31.71 7.22 13.63
CA GLU A 66 -30.69 6.19 13.84
C GLU A 66 -30.20 5.58 12.53
N LYS A 67 -31.16 5.14 11.71
CA LYS A 67 -30.87 4.51 10.42
C LYS A 67 -30.10 5.50 9.54
N ALA A 68 -30.50 6.76 9.52
CA ALA A 68 -29.81 7.82 8.77
C ALA A 68 -28.38 8.05 9.27
N VAL A 69 -28.15 8.15 10.58
CA VAL A 69 -26.81 8.34 11.17
C VAL A 69 -25.90 7.14 10.87
N ILE A 70 -26.40 5.91 11.06
CA ILE A 70 -25.65 4.68 10.78
C ILE A 70 -25.32 4.60 9.28
N ALA A 71 -26.27 4.91 8.40
CA ALA A 71 -26.05 4.92 6.95
C ALA A 71 -25.00 5.96 6.55
N SER A 72 -25.09 7.18 7.08
CA SER A 72 -24.11 8.24 6.85
C SER A 72 -22.70 7.83 7.28
N HIS A 73 -22.55 7.27 8.48
CA HIS A 73 -21.25 6.77 8.96
C HIS A 73 -20.73 5.59 8.14
N LYS A 74 -21.62 4.68 7.72
CA LYS A 74 -21.25 3.60 6.80
C LYS A 74 -20.70 4.12 5.49
N ASN A 75 -21.36 5.13 4.92
CA ASN A 75 -20.96 5.73 3.66
C ASN A 75 -19.62 6.48 3.81
N TYR A 76 -19.48 7.33 4.84
CA TYR A 76 -18.27 8.12 5.06
C TYR A 76 -17.02 7.24 5.24
N TYR A 77 -17.03 6.34 6.24
CA TYR A 77 -15.89 5.44 6.47
C TYR A 77 -15.72 4.43 5.33
N GLY A 78 -16.82 3.99 4.71
CA GLY A 78 -16.76 3.10 3.55
C GLY A 78 -16.06 3.73 2.35
N HIS A 79 -16.30 5.01 2.08
CA HIS A 79 -15.60 5.76 1.04
C HIS A 79 -14.11 5.90 1.35
N PHE A 80 -13.77 6.27 2.60
CA PHE A 80 -12.38 6.40 3.02
C PHE A 80 -11.60 5.08 2.91
N ILE A 81 -12.19 3.97 3.39
CA ILE A 81 -11.59 2.63 3.27
C ILE A 81 -11.35 2.27 1.80
N LYS A 82 -12.31 2.53 0.90
CA LYS A 82 -12.15 2.26 -0.54
C LYS A 82 -11.00 3.08 -1.15
N GLN A 83 -10.84 4.34 -0.76
CA GLN A 83 -9.72 5.17 -1.21
C GLN A 83 -8.38 4.61 -0.74
N CYS A 84 -8.27 4.18 0.52
CA CYS A 84 -7.06 3.53 1.03
C CYS A 84 -6.75 2.21 0.29
N GLU A 85 -7.77 1.38 0.04
CA GLU A 85 -7.61 0.12 -0.69
C GLU A 85 -7.18 0.35 -2.15
N LYS A 86 -7.69 1.41 -2.79
CA LYS A 86 -7.26 1.80 -4.13
C LYS A 86 -5.81 2.28 -4.13
N GLY A 87 -5.44 3.18 -3.20
CA GLY A 87 -4.05 3.65 -3.06
C GLY A 87 -3.05 2.52 -2.82
N LEU A 88 -3.43 1.52 -2.02
CA LEU A 88 -2.64 0.30 -1.82
C LEU A 88 -2.41 -0.49 -3.12
N LYS A 89 -3.45 -0.65 -3.96
CA LYS A 89 -3.34 -1.33 -5.25
C LYS A 89 -2.46 -0.57 -6.21
N ASP A 90 -2.65 0.75 -6.29
CA ASP A 90 -1.89 1.62 -7.20
C ASP A 90 -0.40 1.62 -6.82
N ARG A 91 -0.08 1.78 -5.54
CA ARG A 91 1.32 1.70 -5.04
C ARG A 91 1.95 0.33 -5.23
N LYS A 92 1.16 -0.75 -5.12
CA LYS A 92 1.65 -2.12 -5.42
C LYS A 92 2.01 -2.28 -6.89
N ALA A 93 1.23 -1.69 -7.79
CA ALA A 93 1.52 -1.71 -9.21
C ALA A 93 2.76 -0.88 -9.55
N GLU A 94 2.88 0.31 -8.96
CA GLU A 94 4.03 1.20 -9.10
C GLU A 94 5.32 0.52 -8.61
N HIS A 95 5.33 0.02 -7.37
CA HIS A 95 6.49 -0.67 -6.81
C HIS A 95 6.91 -1.89 -7.66
N LYS A 96 5.96 -2.67 -8.18
CA LYS A 96 6.25 -3.78 -9.10
C LYS A 96 6.96 -3.30 -10.37
N LYS A 97 6.58 -2.13 -10.90
CA LYS A 97 7.22 -1.54 -12.07
C LYS A 97 8.64 -1.07 -11.74
N THR A 98 8.82 -0.29 -10.66
CA THR A 98 10.14 0.17 -10.18
C THR A 98 11.09 -1.01 -9.99
N MET A 99 10.62 -2.08 -9.36
CA MET A 99 11.39 -3.31 -9.15
C MET A 99 11.76 -4.04 -10.45
N LYS A 100 10.91 -3.96 -11.48
CA LYS A 100 11.22 -4.52 -12.80
C LYS A 100 12.33 -3.71 -13.47
N ASP A 101 12.19 -2.39 -13.47
CA ASP A 101 13.12 -1.46 -14.12
C ASP A 101 14.53 -1.56 -13.48
N LEU A 102 14.61 -1.56 -12.14
CA LEU A 102 15.88 -1.76 -11.41
C LEU A 102 16.53 -3.12 -11.71
N ARG A 103 15.74 -4.18 -11.87
CA ARG A 103 16.27 -5.52 -12.23
C ARG A 103 16.79 -5.54 -13.67
N GLU A 104 16.15 -4.83 -14.59
CA GLU A 104 16.61 -4.73 -15.98
C GLU A 104 17.90 -3.90 -16.07
N GLU A 105 18.01 -2.82 -15.31
CA GLU A 105 19.24 -2.02 -15.19
C GLU A 105 20.40 -2.83 -14.58
N MET A 106 20.12 -3.63 -13.55
CA MET A 106 21.13 -4.51 -12.97
C MET A 106 21.62 -5.56 -13.99
N LYS A 107 20.73 -6.11 -14.82
CA LYS A 107 21.08 -7.06 -15.89
C LYS A 107 21.93 -6.42 -16.96
N SER A 108 21.59 -5.22 -17.43
CA SER A 108 22.34 -4.50 -18.47
C SER A 108 23.76 -4.15 -17.99
N ASN A 109 23.92 -3.82 -16.70
CA ASN A 109 25.23 -3.62 -16.10
C ASN A 109 26.02 -4.93 -15.91
N SER A 110 25.35 -6.07 -15.74
CA SER A 110 26.01 -7.38 -15.60
C SER A 110 26.46 -8.01 -16.92
N THR A 111 25.92 -7.57 -18.06
CA THR A 111 26.30 -8.11 -19.38
C THR A 111 27.71 -7.67 -19.76
N ARG A 112 28.72 -8.47 -19.37
CA ARG A 112 30.06 -8.43 -19.96
C ARG A 112 29.93 -8.63 -21.48
N LYS A 113 30.34 -7.63 -22.27
CA LYS A 113 30.55 -7.81 -23.72
C LYS A 113 31.40 -9.07 -23.94
N ARG A 114 30.85 -10.08 -24.63
CA ARG A 114 31.65 -11.25 -25.05
C ARG A 114 32.76 -10.77 -25.96
N CYS A 115 33.97 -11.27 -25.73
CA CYS A 115 35.06 -11.05 -26.67
C CYS A 115 34.77 -11.79 -27.99
N PRO A 116 35.18 -11.23 -29.14
CA PRO A 116 35.13 -11.91 -30.43
C PRO A 116 35.75 -13.31 -30.37
N LYS A 117 35.25 -14.26 -31.17
CA LYS A 117 35.83 -15.61 -31.28
C LYS A 117 37.33 -15.50 -31.60
N GLY A 118 38.16 -16.18 -30.81
CA GLY A 118 39.62 -16.17 -30.95
C GLY A 118 40.36 -15.16 -30.06
N THR A 119 39.65 -14.31 -29.31
CA THR A 119 40.25 -13.33 -28.38
C THR A 119 39.89 -13.64 -26.93
N ARG A 120 40.73 -13.19 -25.99
CA ARG A 120 40.58 -13.35 -24.54
C ARG A 120 40.73 -12.01 -23.83
N ARG A 121 40.10 -11.85 -22.65
CA ARG A 121 40.30 -10.62 -21.87
C ARG A 121 41.69 -10.58 -21.25
N ASN A 122 42.40 -9.47 -21.39
CA ASN A 122 43.59 -9.19 -20.61
C ASN A 122 43.22 -8.76 -19.17
N LYS A 123 44.23 -8.51 -18.32
CA LYS A 123 44.04 -8.03 -16.94
C LYS A 123 43.34 -6.67 -16.87
N SER A 124 43.44 -5.86 -17.92
CA SER A 124 42.79 -4.54 -18.05
C SER A 124 41.32 -4.64 -18.46
N GLY A 125 40.84 -5.83 -18.85
CA GLY A 125 39.46 -6.07 -19.26
C GLY A 125 39.19 -5.93 -20.76
N ASP A 126 40.22 -5.62 -21.56
CA ASP A 126 40.15 -5.49 -23.02
C ASP A 126 40.26 -6.86 -23.70
N CYS A 127 39.56 -7.03 -24.81
CA CYS A 127 39.69 -8.22 -25.64
C CYS A 127 40.95 -8.13 -26.50
N VAL A 128 41.87 -9.08 -26.32
CA VAL A 128 43.14 -9.23 -27.06
C VAL A 128 43.28 -10.62 -27.66
#